data_AF-A0A920DUK9-F1
#
_entry.id   AF-A0A920DUK9-F1
#
_cell.length_a   1.000
_cell.length_b   1.000
_cell.length_c   1.000
_cell.angle_alpha   90.00
_cell.angle_beta   90.00
_cell.angle_gamma   90.00
#
_symmetry.space_group_name_H-M   'P 1'
#
loop_
_entity.id
_entity.type
_entity.pdbx_description
1 polymer ?
#
loop_
_entity_poly.entity_id
_entity_poly.type
_entity_poly.pdbx_seq_one_letter_code
_entity_poly.pdbx_strand_id
1 'polypeptide(L)'
;MDLFVSEGYVTQYDERGRAYRSDPQLHQAFKGLARALLDTPVVLPSGEQVPFGAFATLQRTTEPRALTRFQQKNDFKLFGGVIPGYTKDQA
;
A
#
# COMPACT_ATOMS: atom_id res chain seq x y z
N MET A 1 -3.89 -15.37 -6.71
CA MET A 1 -2.76 -14.79 -7.46
C MET A 1 -2.52 -13.42 -6.86
N ASP A 2 -1.48 -13.28 -6.03
CA ASP A 2 -1.06 -11.96 -5.55
C ASP A 2 -0.03 -11.39 -6.54
N LEU A 3 -0.11 -10.09 -6.83
CA LEU A 3 0.82 -9.41 -7.74
C LEU A 3 2.11 -9.00 -7.00
N PHE A 4 2.19 -9.18 -5.68
CA PHE A 4 3.37 -8.90 -4.84
C PHE A 4 3.84 -7.43 -4.93
N VAL A 5 2.89 -6.50 -5.09
CA VAL A 5 3.17 -5.05 -5.20
C VAL A 5 3.47 -4.43 -3.82
N SER A 6 2.97 -5.06 -2.77
CA SER A 6 3.17 -4.71 -1.36
C SER A 6 3.69 -5.91 -0.57
N GLU A 7 4.15 -5.69 0.65
CA GLU A 7 4.56 -6.76 1.57
C GLU A 7 3.48 -7.85 1.68
N GLY A 8 3.88 -9.11 1.52
CA GLY A 8 3.00 -10.26 1.62
C GLY A 8 3.71 -11.39 2.33
N TYR A 9 3.36 -11.62 3.60
CA TYR A 9 3.94 -12.71 4.40
C TYR A 9 3.61 -14.03 3.74
N VAL A 10 4.65 -14.77 3.34
CA VAL A 10 4.49 -16.15 2.87
C VAL A 10 5.01 -17.13 3.90
N THR A 11 6.23 -16.91 4.37
CA THR A 11 6.91 -17.85 5.26
C THR A 11 8.03 -17.17 6.06
N GLN A 12 8.70 -17.96 6.89
CA GLN A 12 9.90 -17.59 7.62
C GLN A 12 11.02 -18.58 7.35
N TYR A 13 12.27 -18.12 7.39
CA TYR A 13 13.46 -18.97 7.30
C TYR A 13 14.40 -18.70 8.48
N ASP A 14 15.14 -19.72 8.93
CA ASP A 14 16.16 -19.55 9.96
C ASP A 14 17.48 -19.12 9.30
N GLU A 15 18.09 -18.08 9.85
CA GLU A 15 19.47 -17.72 9.55
C GLU A 15 20.24 -17.52 10.86
N ARG A 16 21.04 -18.55 11.20
CA ARG A 16 21.91 -18.58 12.39
C ARG A 16 21.13 -18.47 13.70
N GLY A 17 20.03 -19.23 13.82
CA GLY A 17 19.19 -19.29 15.01
C GLY A 17 18.23 -18.09 15.16
N ARG A 18 18.07 -17.30 14.09
CA ARG A 18 17.10 -16.20 14.04
C ARG A 18 16.12 -16.44 12.92
N ALA A 19 14.83 -16.31 13.23
CA ALA A 19 13.78 -16.39 12.23
C ALA A 19 13.64 -15.06 11.47
N TYR A 20 13.75 -15.12 10.15
CA TYR A 20 13.56 -14.01 9.23
C TYR A 20 12.32 -14.22 8.37
N ARG A 21 11.57 -13.15 8.15
CA ARG A 21 10.38 -13.16 7.30
C ARG A 21 10.76 -13.18 5.82
N SER A 22 10.10 -14.00 5.03
CA SER A 22 10.18 -14.03 3.57
C SER A 22 8.92 -13.40 2.98
N ASP A 23 9.11 -12.24 2.36
CA ASP A 23 8.09 -11.49 1.64
C ASP A 23 8.47 -11.39 0.16
N PRO A 24 7.88 -12.20 -0.72
CA PRO A 24 8.08 -12.04 -2.14
C PRO A 24 7.60 -10.66 -2.59
N GLN A 25 8.38 -10.02 -3.45
CA GLN A 25 8.07 -8.71 -4.02
C GLN A 25 8.25 -8.77 -5.53
N LEU A 26 7.36 -8.10 -6.23
CA LEU A 26 7.51 -7.84 -7.66
C LEU A 26 8.81 -7.05 -7.90
N HIS A 27 9.51 -7.38 -8.98
CA HIS A 27 10.76 -6.70 -9.32
C HIS A 27 10.53 -5.18 -9.46
N GLN A 28 11.48 -4.38 -8.98
CA GLN A 28 11.35 -2.92 -8.90
C GLN A 28 11.01 -2.26 -10.24
N ALA A 29 11.47 -2.85 -11.35
CA ALA A 29 11.16 -2.42 -12.71
C ALA A 29 9.64 -2.34 -13.00
N PHE A 30 8.84 -3.22 -12.41
CA PHE A 30 7.39 -3.25 -12.62
C PHE A 30 6.59 -2.50 -11.53
N LYS A 31 7.23 -2.19 -10.39
CA LYS A 31 6.61 -1.53 -9.22
C LYS A 31 6.93 -0.03 -9.10
N GLY A 32 7.97 0.45 -9.78
CA GLY A 32 8.44 1.83 -9.66
C GLY A 32 7.40 2.89 -10.06
N LEU A 33 6.46 2.54 -10.94
CA LEU A 33 5.38 3.42 -11.40
C LEU A 33 4.11 2.59 -11.60
N ALA A 34 2.94 3.17 -11.30
CA ALA A 34 1.65 2.48 -11.44
C ALA A 34 1.38 1.97 -12.86
N ARG A 35 1.89 2.65 -13.90
CA ARG A 35 1.74 2.21 -15.29
C ARG A 35 2.55 0.96 -15.61
N ALA A 36 3.72 0.80 -14.99
CA ALA A 36 4.61 -0.35 -15.22
C ALA A 36 3.99 -1.67 -14.74
N LEU A 37 3.02 -1.61 -13.82
CA LEU A 37 2.27 -2.79 -13.40
C LEU A 37 1.49 -3.43 -14.56
N LEU A 38 1.02 -2.64 -15.52
CA LEU A 38 0.26 -3.14 -16.67
C LEU A 38 1.12 -3.98 -17.60
N ASP A 39 2.44 -3.75 -17.62
CA ASP A 39 3.39 -4.50 -18.44
C ASP A 39 3.92 -5.76 -17.73
N THR A 40 3.45 -6.04 -16.50
CA THR A 40 3.86 -7.23 -15.76
C THR A 40 3.39 -8.49 -16.48
N PRO A 41 4.30 -9.42 -16.83
CA PRO A 41 3.92 -10.66 -17.49
C PRO A 41 3.17 -11.59 -16.51
N VAL A 42 2.02 -12.10 -16.94
CA VAL A 42 1.19 -13.05 -16.20
C VAL A 42 0.97 -14.29 -17.05
N VAL A 43 1.13 -15.47 -16.44
CA VAL A 43 0.93 -16.75 -17.09
C VAL A 43 -0.56 -17.12 -17.05
N LEU A 44 -1.15 -17.36 -18.22
CA LEU A 44 -2.50 -17.89 -18.36
C LEU A 44 -2.54 -19.40 -18.07
N PRO A 45 -3.73 -19.97 -17.78
CA PRO A 45 -3.87 -21.42 -17.64
C PRO A 45 -3.42 -22.22 -18.87
N SER A 46 -3.44 -21.58 -20.06
CA SER A 46 -2.92 -22.14 -21.31
C SER A 46 -1.38 -22.22 -21.38
N GLY A 47 -0.66 -21.59 -20.43
CA GLY A 47 0.80 -21.47 -20.43
C GLY A 47 1.34 -20.26 -21.19
N GLU A 48 0.48 -19.52 -21.90
CA GLU A 48 0.87 -18.28 -22.57
C GLU A 48 1.11 -17.14 -21.56
N GLN A 49 2.08 -16.26 -21.86
CA GLN A 49 2.32 -15.05 -21.07
C GLN A 49 1.66 -13.85 -21.74
N VAL A 50 0.84 -13.14 -20.97
CA VAL A 50 0.21 -11.89 -21.40
C VAL A 50 0.50 -10.77 -20.40
N PRO A 51 0.56 -9.51 -20.82
CA PRO A 51 0.69 -8.39 -19.89
C PRO A 51 -0.55 -8.30 -19.00
N PHE A 52 -0.37 -7.95 -17.72
CA PHE A 52 -1.47 -7.75 -16.76
C PHE A 52 -2.52 -6.75 -17.25
N GLY A 53 -2.10 -5.74 -18.02
CA GLY A 53 -2.97 -4.76 -18.66
C GLY A 53 -3.91 -5.32 -19.72
N ALA A 54 -3.78 -6.60 -20.13
CA ALA A 54 -4.71 -7.25 -21.05
C ALA A 54 -6.12 -7.42 -20.44
N PHE A 55 -6.22 -7.45 -19.10
CA PHE A 55 -7.48 -7.63 -18.37
C PHE A 55 -7.66 -6.70 -17.17
N ALA A 56 -6.69 -5.80 -16.92
CA ALA A 56 -6.74 -4.81 -15.84
C ALA A 56 -6.61 -3.38 -16.39
N THR A 57 -7.33 -2.44 -15.78
CA THR A 57 -7.25 -1.02 -16.14
C THR A 57 -6.82 -0.19 -14.94
N LEU A 58 -5.98 0.81 -15.17
CA LEU A 58 -5.56 1.77 -14.15
C LEU A 58 -6.55 2.94 -14.09
N GLN A 59 -7.13 3.19 -12.92
CA GLN A 59 -7.97 4.35 -12.64
C GLN A 59 -7.33 5.22 -11.56
N ARG A 60 -7.47 6.54 -11.69
CA ARG A 60 -6.95 7.51 -10.72
C ARG A 60 -8.11 8.11 -9.93
N THR A 61 -8.12 7.87 -8.63
CA THR A 61 -9.06 8.47 -7.68
C THR A 61 -8.31 9.29 -6.63
N THR A 62 -9.00 10.16 -5.91
CA THR A 62 -8.43 10.91 -4.77
C THR A 62 -9.17 10.51 -3.51
N GLU A 63 -8.44 9.94 -2.56
CA GLU A 63 -8.99 9.40 -1.32
C GLU A 63 -8.09 9.75 -0.12
N PRO A 64 -8.63 9.84 1.11
CA PRO A 64 -7.82 10.01 2.31
C PRO A 64 -6.90 8.81 2.54
N ARG A 65 -5.64 9.06 2.92
CA ARG A 65 -4.67 7.99 3.23
C ARG A 65 -5.01 7.23 4.53
N ALA A 66 -5.74 7.88 5.42
CA ALA A 66 -6.20 7.29 6.68
C ALA A 66 -7.62 7.79 6.97
N LEU A 67 -8.49 6.86 7.33
CA LEU A 67 -9.81 7.15 7.87
C LEU A 67 -9.72 6.97 9.38
N THR A 68 -9.82 8.07 10.12
CA THR A 68 -9.80 8.02 11.58
C THR A 68 -11.22 7.83 12.13
N ARG A 69 -11.31 7.34 13.36
CA ARG A 69 -12.58 7.22 14.09
C ARG A 69 -12.41 7.71 15.52
N PHE A 70 -13.41 8.43 16.02
CA PHE A 70 -13.54 8.83 17.42
C PHE A 70 -14.96 8.55 17.90
N GLN A 71 -15.09 7.94 19.08
CA GLN A 71 -16.38 7.51 19.63
C GLN A 71 -17.23 6.73 18.61
N GLN A 72 -16.59 5.80 17.90
CA GLN A 72 -17.18 4.94 16.87
C GLN A 72 -17.75 5.69 15.64
N LYS A 73 -17.53 7.00 15.50
CA LYS A 73 -17.95 7.78 14.32
C LYS A 73 -16.72 8.15 13.47
N ASN A 74 -16.96 8.43 12.19
CA ASN A 74 -15.93 8.98 11.31
C ASN A 74 -15.51 10.35 11.84
N ASP A 75 -14.21 10.60 11.91
CA ASP A 75 -13.66 11.86 12.39
C ASP A 75 -12.50 12.34 11.49
N PHE A 76 -12.04 13.55 11.79
CA PHE A 76 -10.77 14.07 11.34
C PHE A 76 -10.20 14.94 12.47
N LYS A 77 -8.88 15.04 12.55
CA LYS A 77 -8.21 15.77 13.63
C LYS A 77 -7.89 17.20 13.19
N LEU A 78 -8.35 18.16 13.97
CA LEU A 78 -7.91 19.56 13.89
C LEU A 78 -6.87 19.80 14.97
N PHE A 79 -5.73 20.38 14.58
CA PHE A 79 -4.69 20.80 15.50
C PHE A 79 -4.62 22.32 15.51
N GLY A 80 -4.50 22.90 16.69
CA GLY A 80 -4.36 24.33 16.90
C GLY A 80 -3.34 24.60 18.00
N GLY A 81 -2.69 25.75 17.91
CA GLY A 81 -1.81 26.28 18.95
C GLY A 81 -2.39 27.58 19.50
N VAL A 82 -2.02 27.92 20.75
CA VAL A 82 -2.42 29.20 21.35
C VAL A 82 -1.35 30.23 21.05
N ILE A 83 -1.78 31.43 20.63
CA ILE A 83 -0.88 32.56 20.44
C ILE A 83 -0.42 33.13 21.81
N PRO A 84 0.85 33.55 21.95
CA PRO A 84 1.34 34.12 23.20
C PRO A 84 0.48 35.29 23.70
N GLY A 85 0.22 35.34 25.02
CA GLY A 85 -0.61 36.38 25.64
C GLY A 85 -2.10 36.02 25.81
N TYR A 86 -2.54 34.88 25.25
CA TYR A 86 -3.88 34.32 25.45
C TYR A 86 -3.79 32.95 26.12
N THR A 87 -4.79 32.59 26.91
CA THR A 87 -4.92 31.24 27.48
C THR A 87 -5.69 30.33 26.52
N LYS A 88 -5.60 29.01 26.74
CA LYS A 88 -6.34 28.01 25.96
C LYS A 88 -7.86 28.25 25.98
N ASP A 89 -8.38 28.81 27.06
CA ASP A 89 -9.81 29.07 27.23
C ASP A 89 -10.28 30.37 26.54
N GLN A 90 -9.35 31.22 26.09
CA GLN A 90 -9.63 32.50 25.44
C GLN A 90 -9.53 32.43 23.90
N ALA A 91 -9.22 31.26 23.34
CA ALA A 91 -8.95 31.03 21.91
C ALA A 91 -10.10 30.30 21.21
#